data_AF-A0A2A9D4S5-F1
#
_entry.id   AF-A0A2A9D4S5-F1
#
_cell.length_a   1.000
_cell.length_b   1.000
_cell.length_c   1.000
_cell.angle_alpha   90.00
_cell.angle_beta   90.00
_cell.angle_gamma   90.00
#
_symmetry.space_group_name_H-M   'P 1'
#
loop_
_entity.id
_entity.type
_entity.pdbx_description
1 polymer ?
#
loop_
_entity_poly.entity_id
_entity_poly.type
_entity_poly.pdbx_seq_one_letter_code
_entity_poly.pdbx_strand_id
1 'polypeptide(L)'
;MSNVEAAREWAKGNHPREAGVELLARSGLLYDGAPWVTGGRVVGAVLIEETQGQPGGVRRLVTIAASLLFGDSVDLSDEVPRLDRHQLELVLAAIAHAGGSHEHSTVIVDDDGYPAGFPALPSLYDWPQTKSGE
;
A
#
# COMPACT_ATOMS: atom_id res chain seq x y z
N MET A 1 7.47 11.21 -17.04
CA MET A 1 6.75 10.50 -15.97
C MET A 1 7.70 9.49 -15.40
N SER A 2 7.92 9.53 -14.09
CA SER A 2 8.78 8.57 -13.37
C SER A 2 8.14 7.18 -13.36
N ASN A 3 8.90 6.13 -13.08
CA ASN A 3 8.36 4.78 -12.89
C ASN A 3 7.36 4.74 -11.73
N VAL A 4 7.63 5.52 -10.68
CA VAL A 4 6.73 5.64 -9.52
C VAL A 4 5.40 6.25 -9.92
N GLU A 5 5.41 7.37 -10.66
CA GLU A 5 4.20 8.02 -11.17
C GLU A 5 3.43 7.11 -12.12
N ALA A 6 4.13 6.43 -13.04
CA ALA A 6 3.49 5.54 -13.99
C ALA A 6 2.82 4.33 -13.29
N ALA A 7 3.47 3.77 -12.25
CA ALA A 7 2.91 2.70 -11.45
C ALA A 7 1.68 3.16 -10.65
N ARG A 8 1.69 4.38 -10.11
CA ARG A 8 0.52 4.99 -9.45
C ARG A 8 -0.65 5.15 -10.42
N GLU A 9 -0.40 5.69 -11.60
CA GLU A 9 -1.43 5.82 -12.64
C GLU A 9 -1.98 4.46 -13.08
N TRP A 10 -1.13 3.44 -13.19
CA TRP A 10 -1.58 2.07 -13.47
C TRP A 10 -2.44 1.46 -12.34
N ALA A 11 -2.14 1.78 -11.09
CA ALA A 11 -2.85 1.24 -9.94
C ALA A 11 -4.22 1.88 -9.69
N LYS A 12 -4.38 3.12 -10.13
CA LYS A 12 -5.53 3.98 -9.86
C LYS A 12 -6.89 3.29 -10.09
N GLY A 13 -7.79 3.46 -9.13
CA GLY A 13 -9.15 2.89 -9.15
C GLY A 13 -9.26 1.46 -8.64
N ASN A 14 -8.17 0.89 -8.12
CA ASN A 14 -8.16 -0.40 -7.44
C ASN A 14 -7.42 -0.26 -6.11
N HIS A 15 -8.15 -0.04 -5.01
CA HIS A 15 -7.56 0.30 -3.71
C HIS A 15 -6.49 -0.70 -3.23
N PRO A 16 -6.67 -2.04 -3.35
CA PRO A 16 -5.60 -2.98 -3.02
C PRO A 16 -4.33 -2.77 -3.86
N ARG A 17 -4.47 -2.58 -5.18
CA ARG A 17 -3.32 -2.34 -6.05
C ARG A 17 -2.64 -1.01 -5.76
N GLU A 18 -3.42 0.05 -5.49
CA GLU A 18 -2.89 1.35 -5.06
C GLU A 18 -2.09 1.21 -3.77
N ALA A 19 -2.63 0.49 -2.78
CA ALA A 19 -1.95 0.22 -1.52
C ALA A 19 -0.64 -0.55 -1.72
N GLY A 20 -0.61 -1.54 -2.61
CA GLY A 20 0.61 -2.28 -2.96
C GLY A 20 1.67 -1.40 -3.61
N VAL A 21 1.28 -0.51 -4.54
CA VAL A 21 2.20 0.47 -5.15
C VAL A 21 2.72 1.46 -4.12
N GLU A 22 1.86 2.00 -3.27
CA GLU A 22 2.26 2.94 -2.22
C GLU A 22 3.16 2.29 -1.16
N LEU A 23 2.90 1.02 -0.81
CA LEU A 23 3.75 0.26 0.10
C LEU A 23 5.18 0.14 -0.46
N LEU A 24 5.33 -0.21 -1.74
CA LEU A 24 6.64 -0.28 -2.39
C LEU A 24 7.29 1.12 -2.50
N ALA A 25 6.53 2.15 -2.91
CA ALA A 25 7.05 3.50 -3.06
C ALA A 25 7.55 4.09 -1.74
N ARG A 26 6.76 3.96 -0.67
CA ARG A 26 7.06 4.56 0.64
C ARG A 26 8.11 3.76 1.43
N SER A 27 8.27 2.47 1.14
CA SER A 27 9.40 1.68 1.65
C SER A 27 10.71 1.90 0.90
N GLY A 28 10.69 2.67 -0.20
CA GLY A 28 11.86 2.87 -1.07
C GLY A 28 12.13 1.72 -2.03
N LEU A 29 11.24 0.72 -2.10
CA LEU A 29 11.30 -0.43 -3.00
C LEU A 29 10.66 -0.19 -4.36
N LEU A 30 10.18 1.02 -4.64
CA LEU A 30 9.77 1.44 -5.97
C LEU A 30 10.45 2.76 -6.29
N TYR A 31 11.34 2.72 -7.27
CA TYR A 31 12.21 3.82 -7.67
C TYR A 31 12.39 3.82 -9.20
N ASP A 32 12.94 4.91 -9.72
CA ASP A 32 13.22 5.02 -11.15
C ASP A 32 14.32 4.05 -11.58
N GLY A 33 14.02 3.23 -12.59
CA GLY A 33 14.89 2.14 -13.03
C GLY A 33 14.77 0.85 -12.23
N ALA A 34 13.78 0.74 -11.32
CA ALA A 34 13.46 -0.53 -10.68
C ALA A 34 13.23 -1.66 -11.72
N PRO A 35 13.96 -2.78 -11.67
CA PRO A 35 13.97 -3.79 -12.73
C PRO A 35 12.63 -4.51 -12.89
N TRP A 36 11.83 -4.56 -11.82
CA TRP A 36 10.47 -5.10 -11.82
C TRP A 36 9.40 -4.15 -12.37
N VAL A 37 9.78 -2.98 -12.91
CA VAL A 37 8.83 -2.05 -13.56
C VAL A 37 9.02 -2.08 -15.07
N THR A 38 7.99 -2.53 -15.79
CA THR A 38 7.99 -2.57 -17.26
C THR A 38 6.78 -1.81 -17.79
N GLY A 39 7.02 -0.83 -18.67
CA GLY A 39 5.95 -0.01 -19.26
C GLY A 39 5.07 0.70 -18.23
N GLY A 40 5.65 1.10 -17.08
CA GLY A 40 4.93 1.74 -15.98
C GLY A 40 4.12 0.80 -15.09
N ARG A 41 4.31 -0.53 -15.19
CA ARG A 41 3.60 -1.52 -14.38
C ARG A 41 4.58 -2.34 -13.56
N VAL A 42 4.21 -2.66 -12.32
CA VAL A 42 4.97 -3.61 -11.51
C VAL A 42 4.71 -5.03 -12.04
N VAL A 43 5.78 -5.80 -12.22
CA VAL A 43 5.73 -7.21 -12.66
C VAL A 43 6.09 -8.09 -11.46
N GLY A 44 5.09 -8.75 -10.88
CA GLY A 44 5.23 -9.48 -9.61
C GLY A 44 6.30 -10.57 -9.62
N ALA A 45 6.38 -11.36 -10.69
CA ALA A 45 7.40 -12.41 -10.81
C ALA A 45 8.82 -11.86 -10.75
N VAL A 46 9.08 -10.75 -11.46
CA VAL A 46 10.40 -10.08 -11.47
C VAL A 46 10.68 -9.43 -10.12
N LEU A 47 9.68 -8.79 -9.50
CA LEU A 47 9.81 -8.22 -8.17
C LEU A 47 10.24 -9.28 -7.14
N ILE A 48 9.58 -10.44 -7.15
CA ILE A 48 9.90 -11.54 -6.23
C ILE A 48 11.29 -12.09 -6.52
N GLU A 49 11.64 -12.36 -7.78
CA GLU A 49 12.94 -12.88 -8.20
C GLU A 49 14.10 -11.96 -7.79
N GLU A 50 14.02 -10.68 -8.14
CA GLU A 50 15.07 -9.68 -7.86
C GLU A 50 15.25 -9.40 -6.36
N THR A 51 14.27 -9.76 -5.53
CA THR A 51 14.29 -9.50 -4.07
C THR A 51 14.55 -10.75 -3.22
N GLN A 52 14.73 -11.94 -3.80
CA GLN A 52 14.92 -13.19 -3.05
C GLN A 52 16.13 -13.17 -2.10
N GLY A 53 17.19 -12.41 -2.44
CA GLY A 53 18.41 -12.29 -1.64
C GLY A 53 18.41 -11.14 -0.61
N GLN A 54 17.33 -10.37 -0.51
CA GLN A 54 17.27 -9.20 0.37
C GLN A 54 17.17 -9.59 1.85
N PRO A 55 17.55 -8.69 2.78
CA PRO A 55 17.31 -8.89 4.21
C PRO A 55 15.85 -9.23 4.49
N GLY A 56 15.64 -10.03 5.54
CA GLY A 56 14.32 -10.59 5.84
C GLY A 56 13.19 -9.56 5.92
N GLY A 57 13.43 -8.36 6.45
CA GLY A 57 12.41 -7.30 6.53
C GLY A 57 11.96 -6.79 5.15
N VAL A 58 12.89 -6.59 4.21
CA VAL A 58 12.58 -6.18 2.83
C VAL A 58 11.77 -7.25 2.11
N ARG A 59 12.19 -8.52 2.22
CA ARG A 59 11.47 -9.65 1.62
C ARG A 59 10.00 -9.69 2.09
N ARG A 60 9.74 -9.45 3.37
CA ARG A 60 8.38 -9.45 3.96
C ARG A 60 7.49 -8.36 3.37
N LEU A 61 8.01 -7.14 3.26
CA LEU A 61 7.29 -6.05 2.60
C LEU A 61 6.96 -6.38 1.15
N VAL A 62 7.90 -6.98 0.42
CA VAL A 62 7.68 -7.40 -0.97
C VAL A 62 6.59 -8.45 -1.05
N THR A 63 6.60 -9.47 -0.19
CA THR A 63 5.56 -10.51 -0.18
C THR A 63 4.18 -9.93 0.11
N ILE A 64 4.06 -9.03 1.10
CA ILE A 64 2.80 -8.35 1.41
C ILE A 64 2.36 -7.44 0.24
N ALA A 65 3.28 -6.69 -0.37
CA ALA A 65 2.98 -5.85 -1.52
C ALA A 65 2.53 -6.66 -2.74
N ALA A 66 3.17 -7.80 -3.02
CA ALA A 66 2.79 -8.70 -4.11
C ALA A 66 1.38 -9.26 -3.89
N SER A 67 1.04 -9.64 -2.65
CA SER A 67 -0.31 -10.05 -2.27
C SER A 67 -1.35 -8.97 -2.59
N LEU A 68 -1.07 -7.71 -2.24
CA LEU A 68 -1.96 -6.57 -2.54
C LEU A 68 -2.06 -6.26 -4.04
N LEU A 69 -0.96 -6.36 -4.78
CA LEU A 69 -0.89 -6.02 -6.21
C LEU A 69 -1.54 -7.07 -7.12
N PHE A 70 -1.33 -8.35 -6.79
CA PHE A 70 -1.60 -9.48 -7.69
C PHE A 70 -2.52 -10.54 -7.08
N GLY A 71 -2.84 -10.46 -5.78
CA GLY A 71 -3.71 -11.42 -5.10
C GLY A 71 -2.98 -12.70 -4.65
N ASP A 72 -1.66 -12.71 -4.64
CA ASP A 72 -0.86 -13.84 -4.15
C ASP A 72 -1.16 -14.12 -2.67
N SER A 73 -1.16 -15.40 -2.27
CA SER A 73 -1.36 -15.77 -0.87
C SER A 73 -0.17 -15.36 0.01
N VAL A 74 -0.44 -14.83 1.20
CA VAL A 74 0.57 -14.45 2.20
C VAL A 74 0.25 -15.08 3.56
N ASP A 75 1.27 -15.66 4.22
CA ASP A 75 1.15 -16.15 5.59
C ASP A 75 1.50 -15.04 6.59
N LEU A 76 0.48 -14.28 7.01
CA LEU A 76 0.67 -13.18 7.96
C LEU A 76 1.25 -13.63 9.31
N SER A 77 1.14 -14.91 9.67
CA SER A 77 1.69 -15.43 10.92
C SER A 77 3.22 -15.56 10.91
N ASP A 78 3.84 -15.71 9.72
CA ASP A 78 5.30 -15.65 9.58
C ASP A 78 5.81 -14.27 9.14
N GLU A 79 5.04 -13.55 8.32
CA GLU A 79 5.49 -12.28 7.75
C GLU A 79 5.43 -11.12 8.77
N VAL A 80 4.33 -11.00 9.54
CA VAL A 80 4.10 -9.85 10.44
C VAL A 80 5.05 -9.78 11.65
N PRO A 81 5.33 -10.88 12.40
CA PRO A 81 6.09 -10.79 13.64
C PRO A 81 7.53 -10.29 13.52
N ARG A 82 8.07 -10.20 12.31
CA ARG A 82 9.46 -9.78 12.06
C ARG A 82 9.59 -8.44 11.33
N LEU A 83 8.48 -7.75 11.11
CA LEU A 83 8.51 -6.36 10.67
C LEU A 83 9.05 -5.49 11.80
N ASP A 84 9.95 -4.57 11.47
CA ASP A 84 10.28 -3.49 12.41
C ASP A 84 9.09 -2.52 12.56
N ARG A 85 9.23 -1.57 13.47
CA ARG A 85 8.16 -0.59 13.76
C ARG A 85 7.75 0.20 12.52
N HIS A 86 8.70 0.68 11.73
CA HIS A 86 8.41 1.50 10.57
C HIS A 86 7.75 0.69 9.45
N GLN A 87 8.22 -0.54 9.24
CA GLN A 87 7.64 -1.48 8.30
C GLN A 87 6.20 -1.83 8.67
N LEU A 88 5.93 -2.05 9.96
CA LEU A 88 4.58 -2.31 10.44
C LEU A 88 3.66 -1.09 10.25
N GLU A 89 4.15 0.13 10.50
CA GLU A 89 3.39 1.36 10.23
C GLU A 89 2.99 1.49 8.75
N LEU A 90 3.90 1.15 7.83
CA LEU A 90 3.61 1.13 6.39
C LEU A 90 2.58 0.05 6.01
N VAL A 91 2.69 -1.16 6.57
CA VAL A 91 1.75 -2.25 6.30
C VAL A 91 0.35 -1.93 6.83
N LEU A 92 0.23 -1.32 8.01
CA LEU A 92 -1.06 -0.89 8.57
C LEU A 92 -1.72 0.19 7.70
N ALA A 93 -0.95 1.18 7.24
CA ALA A 93 -1.43 2.19 6.29
C ALA A 93 -1.87 1.56 4.96
N ALA A 94 -1.12 0.58 4.44
CA ALA A 94 -1.47 -0.14 3.22
C ALA A 94 -2.79 -0.92 3.38
N ILE A 95 -2.99 -1.61 4.50
CA ILE A 95 -4.24 -2.34 4.78
C ILE A 95 -5.42 -1.37 4.90
N ALA A 96 -5.25 -0.25 5.61
CA ALA A 96 -6.29 0.77 5.72
C ALA A 96 -6.64 1.39 4.35
N HIS A 97 -5.64 1.62 3.49
CA HIS A 97 -5.83 2.10 2.12
C HIS A 97 -6.56 1.06 1.27
N ALA A 98 -6.10 -0.20 1.30
CA ALA A 98 -6.69 -1.31 0.54
C ALA A 98 -8.16 -1.56 0.91
N GLY A 99 -8.52 -1.32 2.18
CA GLY A 99 -9.89 -1.36 2.66
C GLY A 99 -10.75 -0.16 2.30
N GLY A 100 -10.22 0.83 1.55
CA GLY A 100 -10.96 2.02 1.12
C GLY A 100 -11.24 3.03 2.24
N SER A 101 -10.54 2.94 3.39
CA SER A 101 -10.91 3.74 4.57
C SER A 101 -10.78 5.25 4.37
N HIS A 102 -9.98 5.68 3.40
CA HIS A 102 -9.83 7.07 2.98
C HIS A 102 -11.04 7.61 2.19
N GLU A 103 -11.97 6.75 1.78
CA GLU A 103 -13.23 7.10 1.11
C GLU A 103 -14.46 6.80 1.98
N HIS A 104 -14.28 6.25 3.18
CA HIS A 104 -15.40 5.98 4.09
C HIS A 104 -16.09 7.28 4.50
N SER A 105 -17.40 7.21 4.70
CA SER A 105 -18.22 8.29 5.23
C SER A 105 -19.12 7.78 6.35
N THR A 106 -19.53 8.67 7.23
CA THR A 106 -20.60 8.40 8.20
C THR A 106 -21.90 9.01 7.70
N VAL A 107 -23.04 8.56 8.24
CA VAL A 107 -24.35 9.15 7.97
C VAL A 107 -24.73 10.09 9.11
N ILE A 108 -25.10 11.33 8.79
CA ILE A 108 -25.78 12.23 9.71
C ILE A 108 -27.27 12.11 9.42
N VAL A 109 -28.07 12.00 10.49
CA VAL A 109 -29.53 11.86 10.41
C VAL A 109 -30.17 13.11 11.04
N ASP A 110 -31.23 13.63 10.45
CA ASP A 110 -32.03 14.73 11.02
C ASP A 110 -32.97 14.25 12.15
N ASP A 111 -33.70 15.19 12.75
CA ASP A 111 -34.62 14.92 13.87
C ASP A 111 -35.79 13.98 13.47
N ASP A 112 -36.08 13.87 12.17
CA ASP A 112 -37.13 13.01 11.62
C ASP A 112 -36.61 11.62 11.21
N GLY A 113 -35.30 11.37 11.35
CA GLY A 113 -34.70 10.07 11.02
C GLY A 113 -34.22 9.93 9.58
N TYR A 114 -34.21 11.01 8.77
CA TYR A 114 -33.74 10.98 7.39
C TYR A 114 -32.26 11.35 7.25
N PRO A 115 -31.52 10.75 6.29
CA PRO A 115 -30.15 11.13 6.01
C PRO A 115 -30.04 12.61 5.61
N ALA A 116 -29.35 13.39 6.44
CA ALA A 116 -29.08 14.81 6.26
C ALA A 116 -27.68 15.09 5.69
N GLY A 117 -26.78 14.09 5.72
CA GLY A 117 -25.45 14.23 5.15
C GLY A 117 -24.58 12.98 5.25
N PHE A 118 -23.49 12.99 4.47
CA PHE A 118 -22.50 11.91 4.43
C PHE A 118 -21.07 12.46 4.55
N PRO A 119 -20.68 13.06 5.69
CA PRO A 119 -19.33 13.59 5.84
C PRO A 119 -18.29 12.48 5.70
N ALA A 120 -17.21 12.79 4.96
CA ALA A 120 -16.07 11.91 4.82
C ALA A 120 -15.36 11.71 6.18
N LEU A 121 -14.94 10.48 6.43
CA LEU A 121 -14.08 10.12 7.55
C LEU A 121 -12.61 10.22 7.12
N PRO A 122 -11.68 10.52 8.05
CA PRO A 122 -10.26 10.33 7.77
C PRO A 122 -9.96 8.85 7.50
N SER A 123 -8.83 8.58 6.85
CA SER A 123 -8.31 7.21 6.76
C SER A 123 -8.24 6.58 8.15
N LEU A 124 -8.55 5.29 8.25
CA LEU A 124 -8.46 4.57 9.52
C LEU A 124 -7.01 4.55 10.05
N TYR A 125 -6.05 4.56 9.14
CA TYR A 125 -4.63 4.66 9.42
C TYR A 125 -3.95 5.47 8.32
N ASP A 126 -3.33 6.59 8.67
CA ASP A 126 -2.61 7.42 7.71
C ASP A 126 -1.24 6.84 7.37
N TRP A 127 -0.79 7.07 6.14
CA TRP A 127 0.59 6.76 5.77
C TRP A 127 1.57 7.59 6.62
N PRO A 128 2.64 6.97 7.16
CA PRO A 128 3.64 7.71 7.92
C PRO A 128 4.26 8.79 7.04
N GLN A 129 4.42 9.98 7.60
CA GLN A 129 5.11 11.07 6.93
C GLN A 129 6.58 10.67 6.75
N THR A 130 7.10 10.79 5.54
CA THR A 130 8.56 10.75 5.34
C THR A 130 9.17 11.86 6.18
N LYS A 131 9.95 11.51 7.22
CA LYS A 131 10.72 12.50 7.96
C LYS A 131 11.58 13.25 6.95
N SER A 132 11.26 14.51 6.67
CA SER A 132 12.21 15.42 6.05
C SER A 132 13.42 15.44 6.97
N GLY A 133 14.60 15.10 6.45
CA GLY A 133 15.81 14.98 7.27
C GLY A 133 16.02 16.24 8.12
N GLU A 134 16.25 16.04 9.42
CA GLU A 134 16.98 16.98 10.27
C GLU A 134 18.47 16.95 9.91
#